data_AF-A0A3C7VXX9-F1
#
_entry.id   AF-A0A3C7VXX9-F1
#
_cell.length_a   1.000
_cell.length_b   1.000
_cell.length_c   1.000
_cell.angle_alpha   90.00
_cell.angle_beta   90.00
_cell.angle_gamma   90.00
#
_symmetry.space_group_name_H-M   'P 1'
#
loop_
_entity.id
_entity.type
_entity.pdbx_description
1 polymer ?
#
loop_
_entity_poly.entity_id
_entity_poly.type
_entity_poly.pdbx_seq_one_letter_code
_entity_poly.pdbx_strand_id
1 'polypeptide(L)'
;RVRGGAPLAVNLGTGRGYSVLEVVEAFRRASGRPIAAKVVARRPGDIACCYADPERARTLLGWEARLGLERMCEDAWRWQRENPEGFPAA
;
A
#
# COMPACT_ATOMS: atom_id res chain seq x y z
N ARG A 1 12.46 -1.29 -29.26
CA ARG A 1 12.95 -2.69 -29.42
C ARG A 1 13.98 -2.93 -28.31
N VAL A 2 13.62 -3.65 -27.25
CA VAL A 2 14.59 -4.03 -26.20
C VAL A 2 15.32 -5.27 -26.70
N ARG A 3 16.63 -5.14 -26.97
CA ARG A 3 17.51 -6.28 -27.25
C ARG A 3 17.74 -7.04 -25.94
N GLY A 4 17.81 -8.37 -26.01
CA GLY A 4 17.87 -9.28 -24.87
C GLY A 4 18.94 -8.92 -23.85
N GLY A 5 18.51 -8.45 -22.68
CA GLY A 5 19.30 -8.34 -21.46
C GLY A 5 18.88 -9.41 -20.46
N ALA A 6 19.75 -9.71 -19.49
CA ALA A 6 19.47 -10.65 -18.41
C ALA A 6 18.18 -10.28 -17.66
N PRO A 7 17.43 -11.28 -17.12
CA PRO A 7 16.22 -11.00 -16.35
C PRO A 7 16.51 -10.09 -15.16
N LEU A 8 15.64 -9.11 -14.96
CA LEU A 8 15.74 -8.10 -13.89
C LEU A 8 14.69 -8.38 -12.81
N ALA A 9 15.14 -8.54 -11.57
CA ALA A 9 14.28 -8.58 -10.39
C ALA A 9 14.55 -7.36 -9.53
N VAL A 10 13.50 -6.60 -9.19
CA VAL A 10 13.56 -5.42 -8.31
C VAL A 10 12.34 -5.38 -7.40
N ASN A 11 12.46 -4.71 -6.26
CA ASN A 11 11.32 -4.45 -5.38
C ASN A 11 10.54 -3.22 -5.88
N LEU A 12 9.22 -3.32 -5.89
CA LEU A 12 8.33 -2.17 -6.07
C LEU A 12 7.61 -1.92 -4.75
N GLY A 13 8.20 -1.04 -3.94
CA GLY A 13 7.64 -0.60 -2.68
C GLY A 13 8.15 0.80 -2.35
N THR A 14 7.59 1.41 -1.31
CA THR A 14 7.89 2.80 -0.93
C THR A 14 9.16 2.95 -0.10
N GLY A 15 9.70 1.86 0.46
CA GLY A 15 10.76 1.94 1.48
C GLY A 15 10.24 2.20 2.90
N ARG A 16 8.97 2.62 3.04
CA ARG A 16 8.38 2.99 4.33
C ARG A 16 7.35 1.95 4.78
N GLY A 17 7.65 1.28 5.89
CA GLY A 17 6.67 0.47 6.61
C GLY A 17 5.70 1.35 7.40
N TYR A 18 4.46 0.90 7.50
CA TYR A 18 3.41 1.50 8.33
C TYR A 18 2.82 0.42 9.23
N SER A 19 2.60 0.75 10.49
CA SER A 19 1.87 -0.11 11.41
C SER A 19 0.39 -0.16 11.08
N VAL A 20 -0.31 -1.18 11.59
CA VAL A 20 -1.77 -1.29 11.48
C VAL A 20 -2.47 -0.04 12.03
N LEU A 21 -2.00 0.50 13.15
CA LEU A 21 -2.62 1.65 13.79
C LEU A 21 -2.42 2.94 12.98
N GLU A 22 -1.26 3.12 12.34
CA GLU A 22 -1.04 4.26 11.43
C GLU A 22 -1.97 4.21 10.22
N VAL A 23 -2.17 3.02 9.63
CA VAL A 23 -3.09 2.85 8.49
C VAL A 23 -4.53 3.14 8.93
N VAL A 24 -4.97 2.61 10.07
CA VAL A 24 -6.32 2.88 10.61
C VAL A 24 -6.52 4.38 10.82
N GLU A 25 -5.54 5.07 11.39
CA GLU A 25 -5.63 6.49 11.68
C GLU A 25 -5.60 7.36 10.40
N ALA A 26 -4.75 7.02 9.43
CA ALA A 26 -4.78 7.65 8.11
C ALA A 26 -6.13 7.46 7.40
N PHE A 27 -6.73 6.28 7.51
CA PHE A 27 -8.04 6.00 6.92
C PHE A 27 -9.18 6.72 7.66
N ARG A 28 -9.10 6.90 8.98
CA ARG A 28 -10.06 7.74 9.73
C ARG A 28 -10.04 9.18 9.22
N ARG A 29 -8.84 9.75 9.03
CA ARG A 29 -8.69 11.10 8.47
C ARG A 29 -9.26 11.19 7.04
N ALA A 30 -8.88 10.25 6.17
CA ALA A 30 -9.32 10.23 4.77
C ALA A 30 -10.85 10.07 4.65
N SER A 31 -11.45 9.25 5.50
CA SER A 31 -12.90 8.99 5.45
C SER A 31 -13.74 10.02 6.20
N GLY A 32 -13.16 10.75 7.16
CA GLY A 32 -13.90 11.61 8.08
C GLY A 32 -14.84 10.83 9.01
N ARG A 33 -14.63 9.51 9.15
CA ARG A 33 -15.50 8.60 9.89
C ARG A 33 -14.75 7.92 11.03
N PRO A 34 -15.43 7.61 12.15
CA PRO A 34 -14.85 6.75 13.17
C PRO A 34 -14.65 5.34 12.62
N ILE A 35 -13.48 4.77 12.86
CA ILE A 35 -13.16 3.37 12.55
C ILE A 35 -12.88 2.66 13.87
N ALA A 36 -13.75 1.77 14.31
CA ALA A 36 -13.52 1.00 15.52
C ALA A 36 -12.45 -0.08 15.27
N ALA A 37 -11.48 -0.21 16.17
CA ALA A 37 -10.46 -1.24 16.11
C ALA A 37 -10.36 -1.95 17.47
N LYS A 38 -10.20 -3.27 17.46
CA LYS A 38 -10.04 -4.10 18.66
C LYS A 38 -8.79 -4.96 18.50
N VAL A 39 -7.92 -4.93 19.51
CA VAL A 39 -6.77 -5.82 19.55
C VAL A 39 -7.26 -7.23 19.87
N VAL A 40 -6.84 -8.18 19.05
CA VAL A 40 -7.14 -9.62 19.19
C VAL A 40 -5.83 -10.42 19.14
N ALA A 41 -5.93 -11.74 19.30
CA ALA A 41 -4.77 -12.62 19.21
C ALA A 41 -4.04 -12.48 17.86
N ARG A 42 -2.73 -12.77 17.86
CA ARG A 42 -1.95 -12.76 16.62
C ARG A 42 -2.49 -13.78 15.64
N ARG A 43 -2.56 -13.41 14.36
CA ARG A 43 -2.91 -14.35 13.29
C ARG A 43 -1.72 -15.29 13.05
N PRO A 44 -1.92 -16.62 13.08
CA PRO A 44 -0.85 -17.57 12.79
C PRO A 44 -0.22 -17.29 11.42
N GLY A 45 1.11 -17.27 11.36
CA GLY A 45 1.87 -16.99 10.14
C GLY A 45 2.18 -15.51 9.87
N ASP A 46 1.63 -14.56 10.63
CA ASP A 46 2.02 -13.16 10.48
C ASP A 46 3.45 -12.91 11.00
N ILE A 47 4.25 -12.21 10.18
CA ILE A 47 5.55 -11.66 10.56
C ILE A 47 5.40 -10.27 11.20
N ALA A 48 6.38 -9.85 12.02
CA ALA A 48 6.30 -8.59 12.76
C ALA A 48 6.38 -7.34 11.88
N CYS A 49 7.24 -7.36 10.85
CA CYS A 49 7.39 -6.26 9.90
C CYS A 49 7.79 -6.79 8.51
N CYS A 50 7.39 -6.06 7.47
CA CYS A 50 7.81 -6.30 6.09
C CYS A 50 7.72 -4.99 5.32
N TYR A 51 8.82 -4.56 4.72
CA TYR A 51 8.89 -3.39 3.85
C TYR A 51 10.02 -3.58 2.84
N ALA A 52 9.87 -2.96 1.67
CA ALA A 52 10.83 -3.09 0.58
C ALA A 52 12.06 -2.21 0.80
N ASP A 53 13.22 -2.63 0.33
CA ASP A 53 14.29 -1.71 -0.08
C ASP A 53 14.11 -1.38 -1.59
N PRO A 54 13.74 -0.13 -1.95
CA PRO A 54 13.49 0.26 -3.34
C PRO A 54 14.73 0.79 -4.08
N GLU A 55 15.92 0.80 -3.47
CA GLU A 55 17.12 1.40 -4.06
C GLU A 55 17.43 0.85 -5.45
N ARG A 56 17.30 -0.47 -5.63
CA ARG A 56 17.56 -1.11 -6.92
C ARG A 56 16.60 -0.65 -8.03
N ALA A 57 15.32 -0.43 -7.72
CA ALA A 57 14.35 0.07 -8.68
C ALA A 57 14.62 1.55 -9.04
N ARG A 58 14.97 2.37 -8.05
CA ARG A 58 15.36 3.77 -8.26
C ARG A 58 16.58 3.88 -9.16
N THR A 59 17.63 3.11 -8.88
CA THR A 59 18.90 3.19 -9.60
C THR A 59 18.81 2.62 -11.02
N LEU A 60 18.16 1.46 -11.20
CA LEU A 60 18.16 0.76 -12.49
C LEU A 60 17.00 1.15 -13.40
N LEU A 61 15.85 1.53 -12.83
CA LEU A 61 14.65 1.88 -13.61
C LEU A 61 14.36 3.38 -13.59
N GLY A 62 15.03 4.17 -12.75
CA GLY A 62 14.62 5.56 -12.49
C GLY A 62 13.24 5.65 -11.84
N TRP A 63 12.72 4.54 -11.30
CA TRP A 63 11.37 4.44 -10.75
C TRP A 63 11.38 4.66 -9.24
N GLU A 64 10.41 5.43 -8.75
CA GLU A 64 10.20 5.66 -7.33
C GLU A 64 8.72 5.89 -7.05
N ALA A 65 8.20 5.31 -5.97
CA ALA A 65 6.83 5.58 -5.54
C ALA A 65 6.68 7.04 -5.09
N ARG A 66 5.76 7.79 -5.71
CA ARG A 66 5.57 9.23 -5.45
C ARG A 66 4.44 9.53 -4.47
N LEU A 67 3.58 8.55 -4.17
CA LEU A 67 2.38 8.74 -3.36
C LEU A 67 2.56 8.11 -1.97
N GLY A 68 2.24 8.89 -0.94
CA GLY A 68 2.30 8.49 0.47
C GLY A 68 1.02 7.83 1.00
N LEU A 69 1.02 7.48 2.29
CA LEU A 69 -0.11 6.80 2.94
C LEU A 69 -1.40 7.61 2.89
N GLU A 70 -1.31 8.92 3.12
CA GLU A 70 -2.46 9.83 3.09
C GLU A 70 -3.18 9.74 1.74
N ARG A 71 -2.42 9.86 0.65
CA ARG A 71 -2.96 9.78 -0.71
C ARG A 71 -3.53 8.39 -1.02
N MET A 72 -2.85 7.33 -0.57
CA MET A 72 -3.35 5.95 -0.71
C MET A 72 -4.73 5.79 -0.02
N CYS A 73 -4.87 6.28 1.21
CA CYS A 73 -6.14 6.21 1.94
C CYS A 73 -7.23 7.10 1.32
N GLU A 74 -6.90 8.31 0.87
CA GLU A 74 -7.83 9.21 0.19
C GLU A 74 -8.41 8.61 -1.09
N ASP A 75 -7.55 8.06 -1.95
CA ASP A 75 -8.00 7.47 -3.22
C ASP A 75 -8.78 6.17 -2.98
N ALA A 76 -8.35 5.34 -2.03
CA ALA A 76 -9.08 4.14 -1.63
C ALA A 76 -10.47 4.47 -1.06
N TRP A 77 -10.59 5.50 -0.21
CA TRP A 77 -11.87 5.94 0.32
C TRP A 77 -12.77 6.54 -0.76
N ARG A 78 -12.22 7.37 -1.66
CA ARG A 78 -12.95 7.92 -2.80
C ARG A 78 -13.59 6.82 -3.63
N TRP A 79 -12.80 5.81 -3.99
CA TRP A 79 -13.30 4.63 -4.70
C TRP A 79 -14.41 3.93 -3.93
N GLN A 80 -14.18 3.57 -2.66
CA GLN A 80 -15.16 2.86 -1.84
C GLN A 80 -16.46 3.64 -1.64
N ARG A 81 -16.39 4.97 -1.53
CA ARG A 81 -17.55 5.86 -1.39
C ARG A 81 -18.37 5.92 -2.67
N GLU A 82 -17.71 5.96 -3.82
CA GLU A 82 -18.36 6.05 -5.13
C GLU A 82 -18.84 4.68 -5.64
N ASN A 83 -18.25 3.59 -5.13
CA ASN A 83 -18.52 2.22 -5.54
C ASN A 83 -18.73 1.34 -4.30
N PRO A 84 -19.83 1.56 -3.54
CA PRO A 84 -20.05 0.87 -2.27
C PRO A 84 -20.08 -0.65 -2.40
N GLU A 85 -20.64 -1.16 -3.51
CA GLU A 85 -20.73 -2.59 -3.84
C GLU A 85 -19.65 -3.07 -4.82
N GLY A 86 -18.65 -2.22 -5.10
CA GLY A 86 -17.63 -2.50 -6.11
C GLY A 86 -18.18 -2.47 -7.55
N PHE A 87 -17.52 -3.21 -8.45
CA PHE A 87 -18.01 -3.39 -9.81
C PHE A 87 -19.13 -4.42 -9.85
N PRO A 88 -20.14 -4.26 -10.73
CA PRO A 88 -21.14 -5.30 -10.94
C PRO A 88 -20.47 -6.60 -11.39
N ALA A 89 -21.08 -7.73 -11.04
CA ALA A 89 -20.67 -9.02 -11.59
C ALA A 89 -20.78 -8.96 -13.12
N ALA A 90 -19.73 -9.46 -13.79
CA ALA A 90 -19.63 -9.52 -15.25
C ALA A 90 -20.67 -10.48 -15.85
#